data_AF-A0A371DA50-F1
#
_entry.id   AF-A0A371DA50-F1
#
_cell.length_a   1.000
_cell.length_b   1.000
_cell.length_c   1.000
_cell.angle_alpha   90.00
_cell.angle_beta   90.00
_cell.angle_gamma   90.00
#
_symmetry.space_group_name_H-M   'P 1'
#
loop_
_entity.id
_entity.type
_entity.pdbx_description
1 polymer ?
#
loop_
_entity_poly.entity_id
_entity_poly.type
_entity_poly.pdbx_seq_one_letter_code
_entity_poly.pdbx_strand_id
1 'polypeptide(L)'
;MGEVVNVLVAVAVIVLVVRWASSGNKENGGAPSPSAVLGFRPRNVTPEMVETVHNMFPDIPSDNIRYDLLRTGSVEQTSNKILERGFLPAPPPAYYTVYPRTAEAPGPAQPPAAGPGPNATAGSSKAKKTDNLIARYHLEGRASSTSIGAAPEEAGGKAAWEDTPEKREASLRERKARMILAARERLLAQQAKEAGSASP
;
A
#
# COMPACT_ATOMS: atom_id res chain seq x y z
N MET A 1 12.02 69.40 -4.18
CA MET A 1 12.24 68.16 -4.97
C MET A 1 12.62 66.97 -4.09
N GLY A 2 13.63 67.07 -3.21
CA GLY A 2 14.07 65.94 -2.36
C GLY A 2 13.02 65.42 -1.36
N GLU A 3 12.19 66.30 -0.80
CA GLU A 3 11.14 65.92 0.17
C GLU A 3 10.05 65.04 -0.47
N VAL A 4 9.63 65.37 -1.70
CA VAL A 4 8.66 64.57 -2.47
C VAL A 4 9.21 63.18 -2.80
N VAL A 5 10.51 63.08 -3.10
CA VAL A 5 11.18 61.80 -3.35
C VAL A 5 11.22 60.94 -2.07
N ASN A 6 11.52 61.55 -0.93
CA ASN A 6 11.56 60.81 0.35
C ASN A 6 10.17 60.31 0.76
N VAL A 7 9.12 61.11 0.53
CA VAL A 7 7.72 60.70 0.78
C VAL A 7 7.31 59.54 -0.13
N LEU A 8 7.67 59.57 -1.42
CA LEU A 8 7.37 58.46 -2.34
C LEU A 8 8.10 57.17 -1.96
N VAL A 9 9.36 57.25 -1.53
CA VAL A 9 10.12 56.09 -1.06
C VAL A 9 9.51 55.51 0.23
N ALA A 10 9.13 56.37 1.18
CA ALA A 10 8.48 55.93 2.41
C ALA A 10 7.14 55.22 2.14
N VAL A 11 6.31 55.77 1.24
CA VAL A 11 5.04 55.13 0.83
C VAL A 11 5.30 53.80 0.13
N ALA A 12 6.31 53.71 -0.75
CA ALA A 12 6.67 52.46 -1.41
C ALA A 12 7.12 51.37 -0.43
N VAL A 13 7.91 51.72 0.59
CA VAL A 13 8.34 50.78 1.63
C VAL A 13 7.16 50.34 2.49
N ILE A 14 6.25 51.26 2.87
CA ILE A 14 5.04 50.91 3.61
C ILE A 14 4.14 50.00 2.77
N VAL A 15 3.96 50.28 1.48
CA VAL A 15 3.20 49.41 0.57
C VAL A 15 3.89 48.05 0.43
N LEU A 16 5.22 47.99 0.35
CA LEU A 16 5.96 46.72 0.28
C LEU A 16 5.80 45.90 1.58
N VAL A 17 5.87 46.55 2.74
CA VAL A 17 5.70 45.91 4.06
C VAL A 17 4.25 45.49 4.28
N VAL A 18 3.26 46.31 3.90
CA VAL A 18 1.84 45.96 3.94
C VAL A 18 1.53 44.85 2.94
N ARG A 19 2.10 44.89 1.73
CA ARG A 19 1.97 43.84 0.72
C ARG A 19 2.63 42.55 1.21
N TRP A 20 3.78 42.62 1.87
CA TRP A 20 4.47 41.44 2.41
C TRP A 20 3.75 40.86 3.63
N ALA A 21 3.38 41.71 4.60
CA ALA A 21 2.61 41.31 5.79
C ALA A 21 1.20 40.82 5.43
N SER A 22 0.53 41.45 4.45
CA SER A 22 -0.79 41.02 3.98
C SER A 22 -0.71 39.84 2.99
N SER A 23 0.46 39.57 2.38
CA SER A 23 0.66 38.38 1.53
C SER A 23 1.13 37.16 2.33
N GLY A 24 1.59 37.35 3.58
CA GLY A 24 1.87 36.28 4.53
C GLY A 24 0.65 35.80 5.33
N ASN A 25 -0.49 36.51 5.26
CA ASN A 25 -1.69 36.20 6.05
C ASN A 25 -2.91 35.81 5.19
N LYS A 26 -2.69 35.19 4.02
CA LYS A 26 -3.74 34.35 3.41
C LYS A 26 -3.70 32.96 4.03
N GLU A 27 -3.87 32.90 5.34
CA GLU A 27 -4.37 31.70 6.01
C GLU A 27 -5.83 31.56 5.58
N ASN A 28 -6.00 30.94 4.42
CA ASN A 28 -7.28 30.62 3.85
C ASN A 28 -8.02 29.75 4.86
N GLY A 29 -9.03 30.31 5.53
CA GLY A 29 -9.95 29.58 6.41
C GLY A 29 -10.80 28.59 5.63
N GLY A 30 -10.20 27.53 5.09
CA GLY A 30 -10.87 26.64 4.16
C GLY A 30 -10.16 25.31 4.04
N ALA A 31 -10.80 24.27 4.60
CA ALA A 31 -10.56 22.84 4.44
C ALA A 31 -9.13 22.32 4.76
N PRO A 32 -9.00 21.19 5.48
CA PRO A 32 -7.71 20.52 5.64
C PRO A 32 -7.12 20.20 4.28
N SER A 33 -5.81 20.46 4.11
CA SER A 33 -5.13 20.17 2.85
C SER A 33 -5.37 18.70 2.42
N PRO A 34 -5.62 18.43 1.13
CA PRO A 34 -5.99 17.09 0.67
C PRO A 34 -4.90 16.05 0.99
N SER A 35 -3.64 16.48 1.08
CA SER A 35 -2.52 15.66 1.50
C SER A 35 -2.59 15.23 2.97
N ALA A 36 -3.10 16.08 3.86
CA ALA A 36 -3.26 15.77 5.28
C ALA A 36 -4.44 14.83 5.53
N VAL A 37 -5.49 14.94 4.72
CA VAL A 37 -6.69 14.08 4.81
C VAL A 37 -6.44 12.69 4.23
N LEU A 38 -5.75 12.61 3.09
CA LEU A 38 -5.50 11.36 2.38
C LEU A 38 -4.25 10.61 2.88
N GLY A 39 -3.36 11.27 3.64
CA GLY A 39 -2.13 10.66 4.15
C GLY A 39 -1.04 10.44 3.10
N PHE A 40 -1.24 10.95 1.89
CA PHE A 40 -0.24 10.96 0.80
C PHE A 40 -0.42 12.22 -0.04
N ARG A 41 0.62 12.59 -0.80
CA ARG A 41 0.55 13.73 -1.71
C ARG A 41 -0.26 13.33 -2.96
N PRO A 42 -1.46 13.87 -3.18
CA PRO A 42 -2.26 13.52 -4.35
C PRO A 42 -1.54 13.98 -5.63
N ARG A 43 -1.51 13.11 -6.62
CA ARG A 43 -1.07 13.44 -7.98
C ARG A 43 -2.18 14.18 -8.73
N ASN A 44 -1.81 14.91 -9.78
CA ASN A 44 -2.78 15.52 -10.67
C ASN A 44 -3.50 14.43 -11.46
N VAL A 45 -4.79 14.27 -11.19
CA VAL A 45 -5.68 13.34 -11.90
C VAL A 45 -6.68 14.15 -12.70
N THR A 46 -6.72 13.91 -14.01
CA THR A 46 -7.74 14.50 -14.89
C THR A 46 -8.93 13.54 -15.01
N PRO A 47 -10.15 14.04 -15.29
CA PRO A 47 -11.31 13.19 -15.52
C PRO A 47 -11.11 12.22 -16.70
N GLU A 48 -10.39 12.65 -17.74
CA GLU A 48 -10.02 11.81 -18.89
C GLU A 48 -9.24 10.55 -18.50
N MET A 49 -8.35 10.65 -17.51
CA MET A 49 -7.59 9.49 -17.02
C MET A 49 -8.51 8.47 -16.34
N VAL A 50 -9.52 8.95 -15.61
CA VAL A 50 -10.52 8.09 -14.95
C VAL A 50 -11.39 7.41 -15.99
N GLU A 51 -11.91 8.18 -16.96
CA GLU A 51 -12.73 7.67 -18.08
C GLU A 51 -12.00 6.62 -18.90
N THR A 52 -10.73 6.85 -19.22
CA THR A 52 -9.92 5.88 -19.98
C THR A 52 -9.85 4.53 -19.24
N VAL A 53 -9.54 4.54 -17.95
CA VAL A 53 -9.50 3.31 -17.13
C VAL A 53 -10.88 2.69 -16.98
N HIS A 54 -11.94 3.50 -16.83
CA HIS A 54 -13.30 3.01 -16.68
C HIS A 54 -13.82 2.34 -17.96
N ASN A 55 -13.48 2.88 -19.15
CA ASN A 55 -13.79 2.26 -20.44
C ASN A 55 -13.11 0.90 -20.64
N MET A 56 -11.90 0.73 -20.09
CA MET A 56 -11.20 -0.57 -20.12
C MET A 56 -11.77 -1.56 -19.09
N PHE A 57 -12.22 -1.05 -17.93
CA PHE A 57 -12.66 -1.85 -16.79
C PHE A 57 -14.00 -1.32 -16.23
N PRO A 58 -15.14 -1.61 -16.90
CA PRO A 58 -16.45 -1.09 -16.50
C PRO A 58 -16.95 -1.67 -15.17
N ASP A 59 -16.44 -2.84 -14.77
CA ASP A 59 -16.73 -3.45 -13.46
C ASP A 59 -16.12 -2.67 -12.28
N ILE A 60 -15.13 -1.81 -12.53
CA ILE A 60 -14.43 -1.07 -11.48
C ILE A 60 -15.06 0.32 -11.32
N PRO A 61 -15.48 0.71 -10.10
CA PRO A 61 -16.09 2.01 -9.88
C PRO A 61 -15.07 3.14 -10.11
N SER A 62 -15.54 4.21 -10.78
CA SER A 62 -14.76 5.43 -11.10
C SER A 62 -14.09 6.07 -9.88
N ASP A 63 -14.70 5.93 -8.70
CA ASP A 63 -14.19 6.48 -7.46
C ASP A 63 -12.95 5.74 -6.95
N ASN A 64 -12.92 4.40 -7.08
CA ASN A 64 -11.74 3.60 -6.74
C ASN A 64 -10.61 3.86 -7.73
N ILE A 65 -10.94 4.04 -9.02
CA ILE A 65 -9.99 4.41 -10.07
C ILE A 65 -9.34 5.74 -9.74
N ARG A 66 -10.15 6.78 -9.44
CA ARG A 66 -9.64 8.10 -9.07
C ARG A 66 -8.74 8.03 -7.84
N TYR A 67 -9.13 7.29 -6.82
CA TYR A 67 -8.31 7.11 -5.61
C TYR A 67 -6.96 6.45 -5.91
N ASP A 68 -6.92 5.42 -6.74
CA ASP A 68 -5.67 4.76 -7.13
C ASP A 68 -4.79 5.69 -7.99
N LEU A 69 -5.40 6.41 -8.94
CA LEU A 69 -4.73 7.41 -9.77
C LEU A 69 -4.15 8.57 -8.95
N LEU A 70 -4.79 8.98 -7.85
CA LEU A 70 -4.24 10.00 -6.96
C LEU A 70 -2.92 9.52 -6.31
N ARG A 71 -2.74 8.21 -6.18
CA ARG A 71 -1.55 7.59 -5.57
C ARG A 71 -0.47 7.24 -6.60
N THR A 72 -0.85 6.67 -7.74
CA THR A 72 0.08 6.26 -8.82
C THR A 72 0.44 7.45 -9.72
N GLY A 73 -0.55 8.25 -10.11
CA GLY A 73 -0.44 9.33 -11.08
C GLY A 73 -0.33 8.86 -12.53
N SER A 74 -0.54 7.58 -12.83
CA SER A 74 -0.46 7.02 -14.18
C SER A 74 -1.57 6.00 -14.44
N VAL A 75 -2.24 6.16 -15.59
CA VAL A 75 -3.24 5.25 -16.12
C VAL A 75 -2.66 3.85 -16.30
N GLU A 76 -1.46 3.73 -16.87
CA GLU A 76 -0.82 2.44 -17.15
C GLU A 76 -0.53 1.67 -15.87
N GLN A 77 -0.06 2.35 -14.82
CA GLN A 77 0.21 1.72 -13.53
C GLN A 77 -1.06 1.23 -12.84
N THR A 78 -2.13 2.04 -12.91
CA THR A 78 -3.43 1.65 -12.34
C THR A 78 -4.05 0.50 -13.14
N SER A 79 -3.99 0.52 -14.48
CA SER A 79 -4.45 -0.59 -15.33
C SER A 79 -3.68 -1.88 -15.06
N ASN A 80 -2.35 -1.82 -14.96
CA ASN A 80 -1.53 -3.01 -14.64
C ASN A 80 -1.91 -3.58 -13.27
N LYS A 81 -2.09 -2.72 -12.27
CA LYS A 81 -2.54 -3.13 -10.94
C LYS A 81 -3.92 -3.78 -10.93
N ILE A 82 -4.84 -3.28 -11.76
CA ILE A 82 -6.17 -3.91 -11.97
C ILE A 82 -5.99 -5.29 -12.60
N LEU A 83 -5.12 -5.45 -13.59
CA LEU A 83 -4.86 -6.75 -14.23
C LEU A 83 -4.20 -7.76 -13.27
N GLU A 84 -3.27 -7.30 -12.43
CA GLU A 84 -2.58 -8.17 -11.46
C GLU A 84 -3.48 -8.63 -10.30
N ARG A 85 -4.34 -7.73 -9.79
CA ARG A 85 -5.14 -7.99 -8.59
C ARG A 85 -6.60 -8.33 -8.88
N GLY A 86 -7.12 -7.92 -10.03
CA GLY A 86 -8.53 -8.00 -10.39
C GLY A 86 -9.43 -6.97 -9.68
N PHE A 87 -8.89 -6.16 -8.76
CA PHE A 87 -9.66 -5.16 -8.01
C PHE A 87 -8.79 -3.99 -7.53
N LEU A 88 -9.43 -2.85 -7.27
CA LEU A 88 -8.81 -1.68 -6.64
C LEU A 88 -9.25 -1.53 -5.17
N PRO A 89 -8.35 -1.02 -4.29
CA PRO A 89 -8.70 -0.76 -2.90
C PRO A 89 -9.82 0.28 -2.84
N ALA A 90 -10.82 0.03 -1.98
CA ALA A 90 -11.88 0.98 -1.73
C ALA A 90 -11.29 2.26 -1.09
N PRO A 91 -11.71 3.46 -1.54
CA PRO A 91 -11.24 4.70 -0.97
C PRO A 91 -11.68 4.83 0.50
N PRO A 92 -10.82 5.39 1.37
CA PRO A 92 -11.14 5.60 2.78
C PRO A 92 -12.25 6.65 2.94
N PRO A 93 -12.99 6.67 4.06
CA PRO A 93 -14.05 7.67 4.30
C PRO A 93 -13.56 9.12 4.21
N ALA A 94 -12.29 9.35 4.56
CA ALA A 94 -11.62 10.65 4.46
C ALA A 94 -11.53 11.17 3.01
N TYR A 95 -11.53 10.29 2.01
CA TYR A 95 -11.50 10.71 0.62
C TYR A 95 -12.80 11.43 0.21
N TYR A 96 -13.95 10.99 0.73
CA TYR A 96 -15.24 11.57 0.40
C TYR A 96 -15.44 12.99 0.98
N THR A 97 -14.61 13.40 1.94
CA THR A 97 -14.65 14.78 2.45
C THR A 97 -13.97 15.76 1.49
N VAL A 98 -12.99 15.29 0.71
CA VAL A 98 -12.26 16.09 -0.29
C VAL A 98 -12.95 16.01 -1.64
N TYR A 99 -13.45 14.82 -1.99
CA TYR A 99 -14.14 14.56 -3.23
C TYR A 99 -15.55 14.04 -2.94
N PRO A 100 -16.54 14.93 -2.76
CA PRO A 100 -17.92 14.51 -2.55
C PRO A 100 -18.40 13.71 -3.76
N ARG A 101 -19.07 12.58 -3.50
CA ARG A 101 -19.79 11.83 -4.53
C ARG A 101 -20.94 12.72 -4.99
N THR A 102 -20.86 13.28 -6.20
CA THR A 102 -22.03 13.80 -6.89
C THR A 102 -23.04 12.65 -6.93
N ALA A 103 -24.24 12.88 -6.40
CA ALA A 103 -25.28 11.86 -6.28
C ALA A 103 -25.75 11.41 -7.68
N GLU A 104 -24.99 10.52 -8.30
CA GLU A 104 -25.43 9.73 -9.43
C GLU A 104 -26.18 8.50 -8.90
N ALA A 105 -27.24 8.13 -9.62
CA ALA A 105 -28.29 7.19 -9.23
C ALA A 105 -27.79 5.90 -8.54
N PRO A 106 -28.59 5.31 -7.64
CA PRO A 106 -28.21 4.13 -6.86
C PRO A 106 -28.03 2.90 -7.77
N GLY A 107 -26.80 2.64 -8.18
CA GLY A 107 -26.35 1.29 -8.55
C GLY A 107 -26.41 0.37 -7.32
N PRO A 108 -26.52 -0.96 -7.51
CA PRO A 108 -26.78 -1.90 -6.42
C PRO A 108 -25.76 -1.73 -5.30
N ALA A 109 -26.27 -1.25 -4.18
CA ALA A 109 -25.52 -1.02 -2.96
C ALA A 109 -24.90 -2.34 -2.48
N GLN A 110 -23.58 -2.43 -2.55
CA GLN A 110 -22.85 -3.36 -1.70
C GLN A 110 -22.98 -2.84 -0.25
N PRO A 111 -23.40 -3.67 0.70
CA PRO A 111 -23.80 -3.20 2.03
C PRO A 111 -22.61 -2.54 2.77
N PRO A 112 -22.89 -1.50 3.58
CA PRO A 112 -21.88 -0.82 4.37
C PRO A 112 -21.38 -1.78 5.46
N ALA A 113 -20.11 -2.14 5.41
CA ALA A 113 -19.46 -2.77 6.56
C ALA A 113 -19.34 -1.72 7.66
N ALA A 114 -20.25 -1.81 8.63
CA ALA A 114 -20.17 -1.12 9.90
C ALA A 114 -18.80 -1.39 10.55
N GLY A 115 -18.15 -0.33 11.02
CA GLY A 115 -17.07 -0.48 11.99
C GLY A 115 -17.62 -1.09 13.28
N PRO A 116 -16.79 -1.84 14.00
CA PRO A 116 -16.67 -1.59 15.43
C PRO A 116 -15.19 -1.48 15.87
N GLY A 117 -15.01 -0.89 17.05
CA GLY A 117 -13.71 -0.57 17.65
C GLY A 117 -12.84 -1.77 18.04
N PRO A 118 -11.83 -1.54 18.90
CA PRO A 118 -10.76 -2.49 19.13
C PRO A 118 -11.21 -3.66 20.02
N ASN A 119 -10.48 -4.77 19.85
CA ASN A 119 -10.43 -5.97 20.69
C ASN A 119 -11.30 -7.17 20.25
N ALA A 120 -10.74 -8.36 20.49
CA ALA A 120 -11.30 -9.71 20.35
C ALA A 120 -11.08 -10.46 19.00
N THR A 121 -9.99 -11.23 19.00
CA THR A 121 -9.95 -12.69 18.80
C THR A 121 -10.63 -13.36 17.57
N ALA A 122 -9.80 -14.10 16.85
CA ALA A 122 -10.08 -15.41 16.23
C ALA A 122 -11.17 -15.48 15.14
N GLY A 123 -10.76 -15.20 13.90
CA GLY A 123 -11.45 -15.69 12.70
C GLY A 123 -11.08 -17.14 12.41
N SER A 124 -11.93 -18.06 12.86
CA SER A 124 -11.91 -19.49 12.53
C SER A 124 -12.12 -19.69 11.02
N SER A 125 -11.03 -19.84 10.25
CA SER A 125 -11.10 -20.50 8.95
C SER A 125 -11.26 -21.99 9.20
N LYS A 126 -12.39 -22.56 8.72
CA LYS A 126 -12.67 -23.99 8.59
C LYS A 126 -11.38 -24.83 8.65
N ALA A 127 -11.21 -25.56 9.74
CA ALA A 127 -10.15 -26.53 9.92
C ALA A 127 -10.25 -27.62 8.83
N LYS A 128 -9.64 -27.36 7.67
CA LYS A 128 -9.06 -28.46 6.89
C LYS A 128 -7.87 -28.94 7.70
N LYS A 129 -7.94 -30.22 8.09
CA LYS A 129 -6.91 -30.98 8.80
C LYS A 129 -5.52 -30.49 8.39
N THR A 130 -4.80 -29.96 9.38
CA THR A 130 -3.36 -29.67 9.41
C THR A 130 -2.59 -30.18 8.18
N ASP A 131 -2.64 -29.40 7.10
CA ASP A 131 -1.83 -29.68 5.92
C ASP A 131 -0.46 -29.08 6.23
N ASN A 132 0.51 -29.95 6.54
CA ASN A 132 1.87 -29.53 6.87
C ASN A 132 2.42 -28.67 5.73
N LEU A 133 3.19 -27.62 6.03
CA LEU A 133 3.81 -26.78 4.98
C LEU A 133 4.64 -27.61 4.00
N ILE A 134 5.20 -28.73 4.45
CA ILE A 134 5.92 -29.70 3.62
C ILE A 134 4.98 -30.34 2.59
N ALA A 135 3.79 -30.77 3.01
CA ALA A 135 2.77 -31.38 2.13
C ALA A 135 2.19 -30.34 1.15
N ARG A 136 1.89 -29.13 1.63
CA ARG A 136 1.37 -28.02 0.79
C ARG A 136 2.32 -27.60 -0.32
N TYR A 137 3.63 -27.68 -0.08
CA TYR A 137 4.66 -27.35 -1.07
C TYR A 137 5.31 -28.58 -1.72
N HIS A 138 4.74 -29.78 -1.51
CA HIS A 138 5.25 -31.06 -2.04
C HIS A 138 6.76 -31.29 -1.75
N LEU A 139 7.22 -30.89 -0.56
CA LEU A 139 8.62 -30.95 -0.13
C LEU A 139 9.00 -32.27 0.56
N GLU A 140 8.09 -33.24 0.62
CA GLU A 140 8.25 -34.53 1.31
C GLU A 140 9.52 -35.28 0.85
N GLY A 141 9.76 -35.33 -0.47
CA GLY A 141 10.92 -35.99 -1.05
C GLY A 141 12.26 -35.30 -0.71
N ARG A 142 12.24 -33.98 -0.51
CA ARG A 142 13.45 -33.20 -0.19
C ARG A 142 13.70 -33.04 1.30
N ALA A 143 12.67 -33.18 2.12
CA ALA A 143 12.78 -33.25 3.57
C ALA A 143 13.31 -34.62 4.05
N SER A 144 13.06 -35.69 3.29
CA SER A 144 13.57 -37.03 3.59
C SER A 144 15.05 -37.21 3.21
N SER A 145 15.55 -36.40 2.27
CA SER A 145 16.97 -36.29 1.96
C SER A 145 17.67 -35.41 2.99
N THR A 146 17.99 -35.98 4.15
CA THR A 146 18.84 -35.40 5.19
C THR A 146 20.23 -35.11 4.64
N SER A 147 20.43 -33.93 4.04
CA SER A 147 21.74 -33.24 3.91
C SER A 147 21.62 -32.00 3.00
N ILE A 148 20.96 -30.95 3.45
CA ILE A 148 21.26 -29.61 2.94
C ILE A 148 21.61 -28.73 4.13
N GLY A 149 22.74 -29.04 4.76
CA GLY A 149 23.44 -28.12 5.64
C GLY A 149 23.91 -26.92 4.81
N ALA A 150 23.14 -25.84 4.82
CA ALA A 150 23.60 -24.55 4.36
C ALA A 150 22.95 -23.47 5.23
N ALA A 151 23.79 -22.71 5.92
CA ALA A 151 23.41 -21.71 6.89
C ALA A 151 22.38 -20.70 6.31
N PRO A 152 21.40 -20.25 7.13
CA PRO A 152 20.32 -19.35 6.70
C PRO A 152 20.76 -17.92 6.35
N GLU A 153 22.04 -17.58 6.50
CA GLU A 153 22.59 -16.23 6.25
C GLU A 153 22.74 -15.90 4.75
N GLU A 154 22.93 -16.89 3.88
CA GLU A 154 23.09 -16.67 2.43
C GLU A 154 21.77 -16.66 1.66
N ALA A 155 20.63 -16.97 2.28
CA ALA A 155 19.31 -16.85 1.64
C ALA A 155 18.82 -15.39 1.52
N GLY A 156 19.56 -14.44 2.10
CA GLY A 156 19.36 -12.99 2.02
C GLY A 156 20.39 -12.24 1.17
N GLY A 157 21.43 -12.93 0.67
CA GLY A 157 22.49 -12.34 -0.13
C GLY A 157 21.99 -11.96 -1.54
N LYS A 158 22.00 -10.65 -1.83
CA LYS A 158 21.78 -9.99 -3.15
C LYS A 158 20.90 -10.80 -4.11
N ALA A 159 19.58 -10.72 -3.92
CA ALA A 159 18.61 -11.32 -4.83
C ALA A 159 18.73 -10.66 -6.22
N ALA A 160 19.43 -11.33 -7.13
CA ALA A 160 19.37 -11.00 -8.55
C ALA A 160 17.94 -11.30 -9.02
N TRP A 161 17.25 -10.26 -9.43
CA TRP A 161 15.91 -10.38 -9.98
C TRP A 161 16.04 -10.99 -11.37
N GLU A 162 15.63 -12.26 -11.52
CA GLU A 162 15.75 -13.00 -12.78
C GLU A 162 15.02 -12.26 -13.93
N ASP A 163 15.61 -12.26 -15.12
CA ASP A 163 15.10 -11.52 -16.29
C ASP A 163 13.79 -12.07 -16.85
N THR A 164 13.55 -13.39 -16.75
CA THR A 164 12.32 -14.02 -17.23
C THR A 164 11.35 -14.34 -16.09
N PRO A 165 10.03 -14.21 -16.30
CA PRO A 165 9.03 -14.45 -15.26
C PRO A 165 9.07 -15.90 -14.76
N GLU A 166 9.32 -16.88 -15.63
CA GLU A 166 9.38 -18.30 -15.25
C GLU A 166 10.55 -18.59 -14.31
N LYS A 167 11.73 -18.03 -14.61
CA LYS A 167 12.93 -18.17 -13.76
C LYS A 167 12.74 -17.45 -12.43
N ARG A 168 12.05 -16.31 -12.42
CA ARG A 168 11.71 -15.58 -11.20
C ARG A 168 10.75 -16.38 -10.32
N GLU A 169 9.73 -17.01 -10.91
CA GLU A 169 8.85 -17.87 -10.13
C GLU A 169 9.60 -19.11 -9.58
N ALA A 170 10.46 -19.72 -10.39
CA ALA A 170 11.26 -20.88 -9.96
C ALA A 170 12.20 -20.52 -8.79
N SER A 171 12.92 -19.40 -8.88
CA SER A 171 13.81 -18.93 -7.80
C SER A 171 13.03 -18.60 -6.51
N LEU A 172 11.85 -17.98 -6.62
CA LEU A 172 10.98 -17.72 -5.47
C LEU A 172 10.45 -19.01 -4.83
N ARG A 173 10.09 -20.01 -5.64
CA ARG A 173 9.66 -21.33 -5.14
C ARG A 173 10.79 -22.06 -4.43
N GLU A 174 12.01 -22.08 -4.99
CA GLU A 174 13.19 -22.69 -4.36
C GLU A 174 13.54 -21.97 -3.04
N ARG A 175 13.49 -20.64 -2.99
CA ARG A 175 13.75 -19.87 -1.75
C ARG A 175 12.74 -20.19 -0.66
N LYS A 176 11.45 -20.28 -1.01
CA LYS A 176 10.39 -20.70 -0.08
C LYS A 176 10.63 -22.12 0.43
N ALA A 177 10.98 -23.05 -0.45
CA ALA A 177 11.29 -24.43 -0.09
C ALA A 177 12.45 -24.52 0.92
N ARG A 178 13.56 -23.82 0.65
CA ARG A 178 14.71 -23.76 1.58
C ARG A 178 14.35 -23.18 2.94
N MET A 179 13.55 -22.10 2.97
CA MET A 179 13.10 -21.49 4.22
C MET A 179 12.24 -22.45 5.06
N ILE A 180 11.34 -23.19 4.43
CA ILE A 180 10.45 -24.14 5.13
C ILE A 180 11.28 -25.29 5.75
N LEU A 181 12.25 -25.81 5.00
CA LEU A 181 13.14 -26.86 5.52
C LEU A 181 13.99 -26.36 6.70
N ALA A 182 14.64 -25.21 6.56
CA ALA A 182 15.43 -24.61 7.63
C ALA A 182 14.59 -24.30 8.88
N ALA A 183 13.35 -23.82 8.70
CA ALA A 183 12.42 -23.58 9.81
C ALA A 183 12.06 -24.88 10.54
N ARG A 184 11.83 -25.98 9.81
CA ARG A 184 11.57 -27.31 10.39
C ARG A 184 12.75 -27.78 11.23
N GLU A 185 13.96 -27.68 10.71
CA GLU A 185 15.18 -28.07 11.43
C GLU A 185 15.35 -27.24 12.71
N ARG A 186 15.13 -25.92 12.63
CA ARG A 186 15.21 -25.04 13.80
C ARG A 186 14.15 -25.35 14.84
N LEU A 187 12.95 -25.74 14.43
CA LEU A 187 11.86 -26.15 15.33
C LEU A 187 12.21 -27.45 16.05
N LEU A 188 12.69 -28.47 15.32
CA LEU A 188 13.11 -29.75 15.92
C LEU A 188 14.27 -29.54 16.93
N ALA A 189 15.23 -28.69 16.60
CA ALA A 189 16.33 -28.35 17.51
C ALA A 189 15.86 -27.60 18.77
N GLN A 190 14.84 -26.74 18.66
CA GLN A 190 14.23 -26.07 19.82
C GLN A 190 13.48 -27.06 20.71
N GLN A 191 12.65 -27.92 20.13
CA GLN A 191 11.91 -28.94 20.88
C GLN A 191 12.83 -29.90 21.65
N ALA A 192 13.95 -30.30 21.05
CA ALA A 192 14.94 -31.14 21.72
C ALA A 192 15.59 -30.42 22.92
N LYS A 193 15.86 -29.11 22.80
CA LYS A 193 16.41 -28.29 23.90
C LYS A 193 15.38 -28.10 25.02
N GLU A 194 14.13 -27.81 24.67
CA GLU A 194 13.03 -27.63 25.63
C GLU A 194 12.76 -28.92 26.41
N ALA A 195 12.72 -30.08 25.73
CA ALA A 195 12.58 -31.39 26.37
C ALA A 195 13.74 -31.74 27.31
N GLY A 196 14.98 -31.35 26.96
CA GLY A 196 16.16 -31.52 27.82
C GLY A 196 16.19 -30.57 29.01
N SER A 197 15.60 -29.37 28.91
CA SER A 197 15.49 -28.41 30.01
C SER A 197 14.32 -28.68 30.97
N ALA A 198 13.34 -29.47 30.54
CA ALA A 198 12.15 -29.84 31.31
C ALA A 198 12.30 -31.16 32.09
N SER A 199 13.47 -31.81 32.02
CA SER A 199 13.81 -32.98 32.85
C SER A 199 14.87 -32.58 33.88
N PRO A 200 14.57 -32.61 35.19
CA PRO A 200 15.54 -32.33 36.25
C PRO A 200 16.55 -33.47 36.46
#